data_AF-A0A1V5XDS7-F1
#
_entry.id   AF-A0A1V5XDS7-F1
#
_cell.length_a   1.000
_cell.length_b   1.000
_cell.length_c   1.000
_cell.angle_alpha   90.00
_cell.angle_beta   90.00
_cell.angle_gamma   90.00
#
_symmetry.space_group_name_H-M   'P 1'
#
loop_
_entity.id
_entity.type
_entity.pdbx_description
1 polymer ?
#
loop_
_entity_poly.entity_id
_entity_poly.type
_entity_poly.pdbx_seq_one_letter_code
_entity_poly.pdbx_strand_id
1 'polypeptide(L)' 'MVQELVRRRLIKFLNEKGVSQTFICKHIKLPNSILTVFKQGKKDLYTDHLNKLDEFLRKESY' A
#
# COMPACT_ATOMS: atom_id res chain seq x y z
N MET A 1 4.21 -5.66 12.47
CA MET A 1 4.24 -5.72 10.99
C MET A 1 5.49 -5.03 10.48
N VAL A 2 6.13 -5.54 9.44
CA VAL A 2 7.34 -4.94 8.85
C VAL A 2 6.94 -4.03 7.68
N GLN A 3 7.14 -2.71 7.83
CA GLN A 3 6.80 -1.68 6.83
C GLN A 3 7.37 -2.00 5.45
N GLU A 4 8.61 -2.49 5.41
CA GLU A 4 9.32 -2.82 4.18
C GLU A 4 8.66 -3.98 3.39
N LEU A 5 8.14 -4.99 4.08
CA LEU A 5 7.43 -6.10 3.44
C LEU A 5 6.16 -5.62 2.74
N VAL A 6 5.37 -4.78 3.42
CA VAL A 6 4.14 -4.21 2.86
C VAL A 6 4.46 -3.29 1.68
N ARG A 7 5.55 -2.52 1.77
CA ARG A 7 6.04 -1.67 0.67
C ARG A 7 6.41 -2.48 -0.56
N ARG A 8 7.16 -3.57 -0.41
CA ARG A 8 7.52 -4.47 -1.50
C ARG A 8 6.27 -5.11 -2.13
N ARG A 9 5.33 -5.57 -1.31
CA ARG A 9 4.04 -6.11 -1.79
C ARG A 9 3.23 -5.09 -2.57
N LEU A 10 3.16 -3.85 -2.09
CA LEU A 10 2.48 -2.77 -2.78
C LEU A 10 3.10 -2.53 -4.17
N ILE A 11 4.42 -2.42 -4.26
CA ILE A 11 5.12 -2.19 -5.54
C ILE A 11 4.89 -3.37 -6.49
N LYS A 12 4.95 -4.61 -5.98
CA LYS A 12 4.71 -5.82 -6.76
C LYS A 12 3.26 -5.83 -7.28
N PHE A 13 2.29 -5.56 -6.42
CA PHE A 13 0.87 -5.51 -6.76
C PHE A 13 0.55 -4.47 -7.85
N LEU A 14 1.13 -3.28 -7.73
CA LEU A 14 0.99 -2.21 -8.72
C LEU A 14 1.55 -2.63 -10.09
N ASN A 15 2.69 -3.36 -10.11
CA ASN A 15 3.27 -3.88 -11.35
C ASN A 15 2.50 -5.07 -11.93
N GLU A 16 2.10 -6.04 -11.09
CA GLU A 16 1.46 -7.28 -11.54
C GLU A 16 0.03 -7.05 -12.01
N LYS A 17 -0.77 -6.28 -11.27
CA LYS A 17 -2.17 -6.03 -11.64
C LYS A 17 -2.37 -4.78 -12.51
N GLY A 18 -1.34 -3.96 -12.72
CA GLY A 18 -1.45 -2.68 -13.42
C GLY A 18 -2.41 -1.69 -12.76
N VAL A 19 -2.74 -1.91 -11.48
CA VAL A 19 -3.71 -1.10 -10.74
C VAL A 19 -3.06 0.22 -10.37
N SER A 20 -3.81 1.31 -10.52
CA SER A 20 -3.33 2.64 -10.13
C SER A 20 -3.30 2.81 -8.61
N GLN A 21 -2.27 3.48 -8.11
CA GLN A 21 -2.11 3.83 -6.69
C GLN A 21 -3.34 4.54 -6.10
N THR A 22 -4.01 5.35 -6.93
CA THR A 22 -5.26 6.06 -6.61
C THR A 22 -6.42 5.11 -6.29
N PHE A 23 -6.48 3.96 -6.95
CA PHE A 23 -7.53 2.95 -6.72
C PHE A 23 -7.40 2.37 -5.31
N ILE A 24 -6.19 1.98 -4.93
CA ILE A 24 -5.87 1.47 -3.60
C ILE A 24 -6.22 2.54 -2.57
N CYS A 25 -5.74 3.78 -2.76
CA CYS A 25 -6.02 4.91 -1.87
C CYS A 25 -7.51 5.15 -1.62
N LYS A 26 -8.36 5.04 -2.66
CA LYS A 26 -9.82 5.14 -2.50
C LYS A 26 -10.37 4.01 -1.63
N HIS A 27 -9.83 2.81 -1.78
CA HIS A 27 -10.29 1.62 -1.05
C HIS A 27 -9.91 1.64 0.43
N ILE A 28 -8.67 2.04 0.75
CA ILE A 28 -8.17 2.14 2.14
C ILE A 28 -8.42 3.50 2.79
N LYS A 29 -9.12 4.42 2.10
CA LYS A 29 -9.33 5.82 2.51
C LYS A 29 -8.04 6.51 2.97
N LEU A 30 -6.97 6.33 2.19
CA LEU A 30 -5.66 6.91 2.46
C LEU A 30 -5.36 8.02 1.43
N PRO A 31 -4.78 9.17 1.83
CA PRO A 31 -4.35 10.17 0.86
C PRO A 31 -3.23 9.63 -0.04
N ASN A 32 -3.32 9.94 -1.33
CA ASN A 32 -2.35 9.46 -2.32
C ASN A 32 -0.93 9.98 -2.05
N SER A 33 -0.81 11.19 -1.48
CA SER A 33 0.47 11.74 -1.04
C SER A 33 1.14 10.87 0.03
N ILE A 34 0.36 10.32 0.97
CA ILE A 34 0.88 9.44 2.03
C ILE A 34 1.36 8.11 1.44
N LEU A 35 0.60 7.50 0.55
CA LEU A 35 1.03 6.26 -0.12
C LEU A 35 2.27 6.50 -0.99
N THR A 36 2.38 7.68 -1.60
CA THR A 36 3.52 8.06 -2.45
C THR A 36 4.81 8.17 -1.63
N VAL A 37 4.78 8.88 -0.49
CA VAL A 37 5.96 8.98 0.38
C VAL A 37 6.30 7.63 1.01
N PHE A 38 5.29 6.81 1.33
CA PHE A 38 5.49 5.44 1.81
C PHE A 38 6.15 4.57 0.75
N LYS A 39 5.68 4.60 -0.50
CA LYS A 39 6.27 3.86 -1.61
C LYS A 39 7.73 4.27 -1.85
N GLN A 40 8.03 5.56 -1.74
CA GLN A 40 9.39 6.10 -1.87
C GLN A 40 10.29 5.83 -0.65
N GLY A 41 9.77 5.21 0.43
CA GLY A 41 10.54 4.98 1.65
C GLY A 41 10.86 6.24 2.46
N LYS A 42 10.23 7.37 2.14
CA LYS A 42 10.45 8.66 2.82
C LYS A 42 9.73 8.76 4.15
N LYS A 43 8.64 8.01 4.33
CA LYS A 43 7.84 8.02 5.56
C LYS A 43 7.14 6.69 5.76
N ASP A 44 7.11 6.22 6.99
CA ASP A 44 6.34 5.04 7.36
C ASP A 44 4.86 5.35 7.56
N LEU A 45 4.02 4.34 7.32
CA LEU A 45 2.59 4.42 7.58
C LEU A 45 2.29 4.22 9.06
N TYR A 46 1.28 4.90 9.57
CA TYR A 46 0.71 4.56 10.87
C TYR A 46 0.23 3.10 10.87
N THR A 47 0.30 2.45 12.03
CA THR A 47 -0.03 1.03 12.19
C THR A 47 -1.43 0.69 11.67
N ASP A 48 -2.42 1.57 11.89
CA ASP A 48 -3.79 1.39 11.37
C ASP A 48 -3.84 1.37 9.84
N HIS A 49 -3.16 2.32 9.19
CA HIS A 49 -3.08 2.41 7.74
C HIS A 49 -2.25 1.27 7.13
N LEU A 50 -1.20 0.84 7.83
CA LEU A 50 -0.39 -0.30 7.40
C LEU A 50 -1.20 -1.59 7.45
N ASN A 51 -1.98 -1.83 8.51
CA ASN A 51 -2.89 -2.98 8.60
C ASN A 51 -3.88 -2.99 7.45
N LYS A 52 -4.59 -1.87 7.21
CA LYS A 52 -5.55 -1.75 6.10
C LYS A 52 -4.92 -2.02 4.74
N LEU A 53 -3.70 -1.52 4.53
CA LEU A 53 -2.96 -1.74 3.29
C LEU A 53 -2.54 -3.21 3.15
N ASP A 54 -2.01 -3.84 4.19
CA ASP A 54 -1.63 -5.26 4.16
C ASP A 54 -2.84 -6.17 3.95
N GLU A 55 -3.96 -5.92 4.64
CA GLU A 55 -5.21 -6.66 4.44
C GLU A 55 -5.71 -6.55 2.99
N PHE A 56 -5.71 -5.35 2.43
CA PHE A 56 -6.10 -5.14 1.03
C PHE A 56 -5.19 -5.92 0.08
N LEU A 57 -3.87 -5.84 0.27
CA LEU A 57 -2.89 -6.53 -0.57
C LEU A 57 -3.00 -8.06 -0.42
N ARG A 58 -3.29 -8.58 0.77
CA ARG A 58 -3.50 -10.02 0.99
C ARG A 58 -4.76 -10.52 0.30
N LYS A 59 -5.86 -9.76 0.40
CA LYS A 59 -7.16 -10.13 -0.16
C LYS A 59 -7.13 -10.21 -1.69
N GLU A 60 -6.35 -9.35 -2.32
CA GLU A 60 -6.21 -9.30 -3.78
C GLU A 60 -5.11 -10.20 -4.36
N SER A 61 -4.26 -10.78 -3.52
CA SER A 61 -3.14 -11.66 -3.91
C SER A 61 -3.48 -13.16 -3.84
N TYR A 62 -4.74 -13.51 -3.60
CA TYR A 62 -5.30 -14.86 -3.61
C TYR A 62 -6.30 -15.00 -4.76
#